data_AF-A0A354EU57-F1
#
_entry.id   AF-A0A354EU57-F1
#
_cell.length_a   1.000
_cell.length_b   1.000
_cell.length_c   1.000
_cell.angle_alpha   90.00
_cell.angle_beta   90.00
_cell.angle_gamma   90.00
#
_symmetry.space_group_name_H-M   'P 1'
#
loop_
_entity.id
_entity.type
_entity.pdbx_description
1 polymer ?
#
loop_
_entity_poly.entity_id
_entity_poly.type
_entity_poly.pdbx_seq_one_letter_code
_entity_poly.pdbx_strand_id
1 'polypeptide(L)'
;GADGPMCVRMRTAWAEGRGDVLTDEPRLPPLPAVLFNPGVTSPTGEVYRAYDAGPVAAADRPAPPIDWSIGGVIDWLSRQRNDLEAPALALTPAIAGALRAVSTTPDIALTRMSGSGATVFGLYPNVDAAEAASAFLAEAHPTAWVQSTRLAVQ
;
A
#
# COMPACT_ATOMS: atom_id res chain seq x y z
N GLY A 1 -1.03 -18.54 -5.72
CA GLY A 1 -1.90 -17.36 -5.90
C GLY A 1 -1.22 -16.37 -6.83
N ALA A 2 -1.92 -15.30 -7.19
CA ALA A 2 -1.42 -14.26 -8.11
C ALA A 2 -0.05 -13.70 -7.70
N ASP A 3 0.22 -13.57 -6.41
CA ASP A 3 1.49 -12.99 -5.90
C ASP A 3 2.64 -14.00 -5.78
N GLY A 4 2.41 -15.29 -6.09
CA GLY A 4 3.45 -16.33 -6.01
C GLY A 4 4.73 -15.99 -6.80
N PRO A 5 4.62 -15.55 -8.07
CA PRO A 5 5.76 -15.07 -8.85
C PRO A 5 6.51 -13.91 -8.18
N MET A 6 5.81 -12.92 -7.63
CA MET A 6 6.41 -11.79 -6.92
C MET A 6 7.18 -12.23 -5.67
N CYS A 7 6.60 -13.11 -4.87
CA CYS A 7 7.23 -13.63 -3.66
C CYS A 7 8.55 -14.37 -3.95
N VAL A 8 8.63 -15.11 -5.07
CA VAL A 8 9.87 -15.77 -5.49
C VAL A 8 10.87 -14.78 -6.07
N ARG A 9 10.39 -13.74 -6.77
CA ARG A 9 11.24 -12.73 -7.41
C ARG A 9 12.01 -11.90 -6.39
N MET A 10 11.39 -11.57 -5.24
CA MET A 10 11.99 -10.81 -4.13
C MET A 10 12.69 -9.52 -4.54
N ARG A 11 12.17 -8.86 -5.58
CA ARG A 11 12.65 -7.58 -6.10
C ARG A 11 11.47 -6.70 -6.41
N THR A 12 11.67 -5.39 -6.34
CA THR A 12 10.69 -4.43 -6.84
C THR A 12 10.46 -4.69 -8.32
N ALA A 13 9.19 -4.79 -8.72
CA ALA A 13 8.79 -4.99 -10.10
C ALA A 13 7.43 -4.36 -10.38
N TRP A 14 7.21 -4.02 -11.63
CA TRP A 14 5.88 -3.86 -12.20
C TRP A 14 5.26 -5.25 -12.39
N ALA A 15 4.02 -5.42 -11.94
CA ALA A 15 3.24 -6.64 -12.14
C ALA A 15 2.04 -6.33 -13.04
N GLU A 16 1.95 -7.03 -14.16
CA GLU A 16 0.92 -6.88 -15.19
C GLU A 16 0.23 -8.24 -15.45
N GLY A 17 -0.76 -8.26 -16.34
CA GLY A 17 -1.56 -9.46 -16.60
C GLY A 17 -2.39 -9.85 -15.39
N ARG A 18 -2.20 -11.04 -14.84
CA ARG A 18 -2.82 -11.50 -13.58
C ARG A 18 -1.85 -11.42 -12.40
N GLY A 19 -0.80 -10.60 -12.51
CA GLY A 19 0.32 -10.53 -11.57
C GLY A 19 1.48 -11.46 -11.93
N ASP A 20 1.43 -12.08 -13.12
CA ASP A 20 2.39 -13.06 -13.62
C ASP A 20 3.39 -12.49 -14.64
N VAL A 21 3.09 -11.33 -15.23
CA VAL A 21 4.02 -10.61 -16.11
C VAL A 21 4.79 -9.60 -15.28
N LEU A 22 6.06 -9.91 -14.97
CA LEU A 22 6.90 -9.13 -14.07
C LEU A 22 8.02 -8.41 -14.81
N THR A 23 8.15 -7.10 -14.60
CA THR A 23 9.26 -6.29 -15.09
C THR A 23 9.96 -5.61 -13.91
N ASP A 24 11.20 -6.00 -13.62
CA ASP A 24 11.98 -5.43 -12.51
C ASP A 24 12.06 -3.90 -12.60
N GLU A 25 11.97 -3.24 -11.45
CA GLU A 25 12.10 -1.79 -11.31
C GLU A 25 13.13 -1.44 -10.22
N PRO A 26 14.44 -1.58 -10.54
CA PRO A 26 15.51 -1.38 -9.56
C PRO A 26 15.72 0.09 -9.18
N ARG A 27 15.06 1.04 -9.87
CA ARG A 27 15.18 2.47 -9.58
C ARG A 27 14.35 2.91 -8.37
N LEU A 28 13.38 2.11 -7.93
CA LEU A 28 12.58 2.44 -6.76
C LEU A 28 13.50 2.48 -5.52
N PRO A 29 13.65 3.64 -4.85
CA PRO A 29 14.45 3.71 -3.65
C PRO A 29 13.74 2.97 -2.50
N PRO A 30 14.48 2.54 -1.46
CA PRO A 30 13.85 2.11 -0.22
C PRO A 30 12.97 3.22 0.36
N LEU A 31 11.69 2.93 0.61
CA LEU A 31 10.71 3.88 1.12
C LEU A 31 10.44 3.62 2.61
N PRO A 32 10.74 4.57 3.52
CA PRO A 32 10.34 4.47 4.92
C PRO A 32 8.82 4.39 5.05
N ALA A 33 8.34 3.37 5.77
CA ALA A 33 6.92 3.09 5.85
C ALA A 33 6.49 2.56 7.21
N VAL A 34 5.20 2.71 7.50
CA VAL A 34 4.50 1.98 8.56
C VAL A 34 3.43 1.12 7.93
N LEU A 35 3.37 -0.15 8.33
CA LEU A 35 2.29 -1.06 8.03
C LEU A 35 1.32 -1.09 9.22
N PHE A 36 0.03 -0.95 8.96
CA PHE A 36 -1.03 -1.02 9.96
C PHE A 36 -2.10 -2.00 9.49
N ASN A 37 -2.36 -3.04 10.29
CA ASN A 37 -3.45 -3.98 10.05
C ASN A 37 -4.42 -3.97 11.25
N PRO A 38 -5.71 -3.65 11.04
CA PRO A 38 -6.69 -3.56 12.11
C PRO A 38 -7.13 -4.92 12.70
N GLY A 39 -6.49 -6.03 12.32
CA GLY A 39 -6.78 -7.37 12.83
C GLY A 39 -8.02 -8.03 12.23
N VAL A 40 -8.52 -7.52 11.10
CA VAL A 40 -9.71 -8.06 10.42
C VAL A 40 -9.33 -8.72 9.10
N THR A 41 -10.10 -9.73 8.71
CA THR A 41 -9.98 -10.35 7.39
C THR A 41 -10.55 -9.40 6.33
N SER A 42 -9.83 -9.24 5.21
CA SER A 42 -10.44 -8.67 4.00
C SER A 42 -10.90 -9.80 3.08
N PRO A 43 -12.18 -9.86 2.69
CA PRO A 43 -12.69 -10.91 1.83
C PRO A 43 -12.26 -10.65 0.38
N THR A 44 -11.01 -10.98 0.03
CA THR A 44 -10.41 -10.71 -1.30
C THR A 44 -11.35 -11.06 -2.45
N GLY A 45 -11.95 -12.25 -2.44
CA GLY A 45 -12.87 -12.66 -3.51
C GLY A 45 -14.12 -11.79 -3.65
N GLU A 46 -14.65 -11.24 -2.55
CA GLU A 46 -15.78 -10.30 -2.58
C GLU A 46 -15.35 -8.92 -3.05
N VAL A 47 -14.17 -8.46 -2.66
CA VAL A 47 -13.60 -7.18 -3.12
C VAL A 47 -13.43 -7.19 -4.63
N TYR A 48 -12.86 -8.26 -5.20
CA TYR A 48 -12.73 -8.41 -6.66
C TYR A 48 -14.10 -8.51 -7.35
N ARG A 49 -15.07 -9.27 -6.80
CA ARG A 49 -16.43 -9.33 -7.37
C ARG A 49 -17.13 -7.96 -7.38
N ALA A 50 -16.96 -7.18 -6.31
CA ALA A 50 -17.52 -5.84 -6.22
C ALA A 50 -16.84 -4.87 -7.20
N TYR A 51 -15.53 -5.00 -7.39
CA TYR A 51 -14.79 -4.25 -8.42
C TYR A 51 -15.28 -4.61 -9.84
N ASP A 52 -15.39 -5.90 -10.16
CA ASP A 52 -15.82 -6.39 -11.48
C ASP A 52 -17.28 -6.03 -11.82
N ALA A 53 -18.10 -5.73 -10.81
CA ALA A 53 -19.48 -5.24 -11.00
C ALA A 53 -19.55 -3.75 -11.40
N GLY A 54 -18.44 -3.02 -11.28
CA GLY A 54 -18.31 -1.62 -11.70
C GLY A 54 -18.03 -1.46 -13.20
N PRO A 55 -17.96 -0.21 -13.69
CA PRO A 55 -17.55 0.05 -15.07
C PRO A 55 -16.10 -0.40 -15.30
N VAL A 56 -15.84 -0.99 -16.47
CA VAL A 56 -14.49 -1.40 -16.85
C VAL A 56 -13.59 -0.16 -16.92
N ALA A 57 -12.54 -0.14 -16.10
CA ALA A 57 -11.49 0.85 -16.16
C ALA A 57 -10.27 0.31 -16.92
N ALA A 58 -9.57 1.18 -17.65
CA ALA A 58 -8.26 0.85 -18.17
C ALA A 58 -7.28 0.67 -17.00
N ALA A 59 -6.46 -0.39 -17.07
CA ALA A 59 -5.44 -0.74 -16.09
C ALA A 59 -4.03 -0.59 -16.67
N ASP A 60 -3.86 0.39 -17.57
CA ASP A 60 -2.58 0.60 -18.26
C ASP A 60 -1.50 1.03 -17.27
N ARG A 61 -0.30 0.50 -17.46
CA ARG A 61 0.86 0.88 -16.67
C ARG A 61 1.15 2.38 -16.85
N PRO A 62 1.13 3.19 -15.78
CA PRO A 62 1.46 4.60 -15.88
C PRO A 62 2.92 4.81 -16.30
N ALA A 63 3.21 5.98 -16.87
CA ALA A 63 4.59 6.40 -17.06
C ALA A 63 5.30 6.48 -15.69
N PRO A 64 6.53 5.98 -15.57
CA PRO A 64 7.27 5.98 -14.31
C PRO A 64 7.56 7.41 -13.81
N PRO A 65 7.91 7.59 -12.53
CA PRO A 65 8.30 8.90 -12.01
C PRO A 65 9.52 9.45 -12.77
N ILE A 66 9.52 10.77 -12.96
CA ILE A 66 10.66 11.51 -13.53
C ILE A 66 11.78 11.64 -12.49
N ASP A 67 11.41 11.84 -11.23
CA ASP A 67 12.30 11.91 -10.08
C ASP A 67 12.16 10.67 -9.20
N TRP A 68 13.26 9.93 -9.05
CA TRP A 68 13.35 8.71 -8.25
C TRP A 68 13.81 8.96 -6.81
N SER A 69 13.88 10.23 -6.37
CA SER A 69 14.01 10.55 -4.95
C SER A 69 12.79 10.05 -4.16
N ILE A 70 12.92 9.86 -2.85
CA ILE A 70 11.79 9.46 -1.98
C ILE A 70 10.61 10.43 -2.18
N GLY A 71 10.87 11.74 -2.18
CA GLY A 71 9.85 12.77 -2.38
C GLY A 71 9.21 12.71 -3.76
N GLY A 72 10.01 12.55 -4.82
CA GLY A 72 9.52 12.45 -6.20
C GLY A 72 8.66 11.20 -6.44
N VAL A 73 9.07 10.07 -5.85
CA VAL A 73 8.31 8.82 -5.89
C VAL A 73 7.00 8.95 -5.12
N ILE A 74 7.00 9.56 -3.93
CA ILE A 74 5.79 9.78 -3.13
C ILE A 74 4.82 10.72 -3.86
N ASP A 75 5.31 11.82 -4.42
CA ASP A 75 4.50 12.73 -5.23
C ASP A 75 3.88 12.02 -6.45
N TRP A 76 4.68 11.21 -7.14
CA TRP A 76 4.16 10.38 -8.22
C TRP A 76 3.11 9.39 -7.72
N LEU A 77 3.36 8.65 -6.64
CA LEU A 77 2.40 7.70 -6.03
C LEU A 77 1.09 8.38 -5.60
N SER A 78 1.13 9.64 -5.17
CA SER A 78 -0.06 10.38 -4.73
C SER A 78 -1.12 10.54 -5.82
N ARG A 79 -0.70 10.53 -7.09
CA ARG A 79 -1.55 10.62 -8.28
C ARG A 79 -2.05 9.25 -8.76
N GLN A 80 -1.55 8.17 -8.18
CA GLN A 80 -1.96 6.81 -8.49
C GLN A 80 -3.09 6.37 -7.55
N ARG A 81 -3.71 5.24 -7.90
CA ARG A 81 -4.88 4.72 -7.20
C ARG A 81 -4.75 3.23 -6.95
N ASN A 82 -5.47 2.76 -5.93
CA ASN A 82 -5.78 1.36 -5.76
C ASN A 82 -7.29 1.20 -6.05
N ASP A 83 -7.61 0.63 -7.21
CA ASP A 83 -9.00 0.50 -7.68
C ASP A 83 -9.84 -0.46 -6.79
N LEU A 84 -9.19 -1.29 -5.97
CA LEU A 84 -9.85 -2.14 -4.98
C LEU A 84 -10.20 -1.42 -3.67
N GLU A 85 -9.71 -0.19 -3.44
CA GLU A 85 -9.90 0.50 -2.17
C GLU A 85 -11.37 0.83 -1.92
N ALA A 86 -12.08 1.43 -2.90
CA ALA A 86 -13.51 1.75 -2.75
C ALA A 86 -14.38 0.51 -2.41
N PRO A 87 -14.30 -0.63 -3.15
CA PRO A 87 -15.07 -1.81 -2.78
C PRO A 87 -14.63 -2.43 -1.45
N ALA A 88 -13.33 -2.42 -1.13
CA ALA A 88 -12.85 -2.92 0.16
C ALA A 88 -13.37 -2.10 1.34
N LEU A 89 -13.43 -0.78 1.22
CA LEU A 89 -13.99 0.11 2.25
C LEU A 89 -15.49 -0.11 2.46
N ALA A 90 -16.24 -0.36 1.37
CA ALA A 90 -17.67 -0.64 1.44
C ALA A 90 -17.97 -1.97 2.16
N LEU A 91 -17.14 -3.00 1.93
CA LEU A 91 -17.30 -4.32 2.53
C LEU A 91 -16.69 -4.42 3.94
N THR A 92 -15.59 -3.71 4.20
CA THR A 92 -14.83 -3.78 5.44
C THR A 92 -14.54 -2.37 5.99
N PRO A 93 -15.51 -1.74 6.69
CA PRO A 93 -15.37 -0.36 7.19
C PRO A 93 -14.19 -0.13 8.13
N ALA A 94 -13.67 -1.18 8.78
CA ALA A 94 -12.48 -1.09 9.62
C ALA A 94 -11.22 -0.61 8.85
N ILE A 95 -11.16 -0.84 7.53
CA ILE A 95 -10.08 -0.33 6.67
C ILE A 95 -10.11 1.20 6.63
N ALA A 96 -11.30 1.83 6.61
CA ALA A 96 -11.42 3.29 6.66
C ALA A 96 -10.88 3.85 7.99
N GLY A 97 -11.13 3.14 9.09
CA GLY A 97 -10.57 3.47 10.40
C GLY A 97 -9.04 3.39 10.41
N ALA A 98 -8.47 2.36 9.81
CA ALA A 98 -7.03 2.18 9.66
C ALA A 98 -6.38 3.28 8.81
N LEU A 99 -6.95 3.59 7.64
CA LEU A 99 -6.51 4.70 6.78
C LEU A 99 -6.51 6.01 7.56
N ARG A 100 -7.58 6.29 8.30
CA ARG A 100 -7.68 7.51 9.11
C ARG A 100 -6.62 7.56 10.19
N ALA A 101 -6.43 6.48 10.95
CA ALA A 101 -5.42 6.42 12.01
C ALA A 101 -4.02 6.77 11.48
N VAL A 102 -3.61 6.12 10.38
CA VAL A 102 -2.31 6.38 9.74
C VAL A 102 -2.26 7.79 9.12
N SER A 103 -3.35 8.29 8.52
CA SER A 103 -3.39 9.64 7.92
C SER A 103 -3.23 10.78 8.92
N THR A 104 -3.41 10.51 10.21
CA THR A 104 -3.34 11.52 11.28
C THR A 104 -2.02 11.53 12.04
N THR A 105 -1.08 10.64 11.70
CA THR A 105 0.24 10.64 12.34
C THR A 105 1.10 11.82 11.85
N PRO A 106 2.01 12.33 12.68
CA PRO A 106 3.00 13.31 12.24
C PRO A 106 3.80 12.85 11.02
N ASP A 107 4.20 13.78 10.16
CA ASP A 107 5.08 13.58 9.00
C ASP A 107 4.61 12.56 7.95
N ILE A 108 3.34 12.16 7.99
CA ILE A 108 2.76 11.31 6.95
C ILE A 108 2.79 12.02 5.59
N ALA A 109 3.41 11.38 4.59
CA ALA A 109 3.50 11.91 3.24
C ALA A 109 2.45 11.29 2.30
N LEU A 110 2.12 10.01 2.51
CA LEU A 110 1.08 9.30 1.76
C LEU A 110 0.55 8.14 2.59
N THR A 111 -0.77 7.88 2.56
CA THR A 111 -1.34 6.64 3.11
C THR A 111 -2.33 6.01 2.13
N ARG A 112 -2.31 4.68 2.02
CA ARG A 112 -3.16 3.90 1.11
C ARG A 112 -3.39 2.48 1.63
N MET A 113 -4.40 1.81 1.10
CA MET A 113 -4.59 0.37 1.28
C MET A 113 -3.62 -0.44 0.41
N SER A 114 -3.06 -1.53 0.97
CA SER A 114 -2.24 -2.49 0.23
C SER A 114 -3.08 -3.66 -0.31
N GLY A 115 -2.95 -3.97 -1.59
CA GLY A 115 -3.69 -5.07 -2.24
C GLY A 115 -5.20 -4.89 -2.12
N SER A 116 -5.90 -5.92 -1.65
CA SER A 116 -7.34 -5.86 -1.32
C SER A 116 -7.61 -5.56 0.16
N GLY A 117 -6.59 -5.17 0.94
CA GLY A 117 -6.69 -4.94 2.38
C GLY A 117 -6.59 -6.23 3.20
N ALA A 118 -6.78 -6.19 4.53
CA ALA A 118 -7.15 -5.02 5.33
C ALA A 118 -5.95 -4.15 5.76
N THR A 119 -4.72 -4.57 5.44
CA THR A 119 -3.52 -3.80 5.75
C THR A 119 -3.49 -2.50 4.95
N VAL A 120 -3.21 -1.41 5.65
CA VAL A 120 -2.89 -0.11 5.07
C VAL A 120 -1.42 0.20 5.34
N PHE A 121 -0.85 1.12 4.56
CA PHE A 121 0.49 1.63 4.81
C PHE A 121 0.50 3.15 4.83
N GLY A 122 1.49 3.70 5.52
CA GLY A 122 1.88 5.11 5.46
C GLY A 122 3.32 5.22 4.98
N LEU A 123 3.62 6.19 4.12
CA LEU A 123 4.97 6.54 3.68
C LEU A 123 5.43 7.83 4.35
N TYR A 124 6.70 7.84 4.75
CA TYR A 124 7.30 8.91 5.54
C TYR A 124 8.59 9.42 4.88
N PRO A 125 9.00 10.66 5.16
CA PRO A 125 10.22 11.24 4.56
C PRO A 125 11.51 10.54 4.99
N ASN A 126 11.51 9.90 6.16
CA ASN A 126 12.67 9.22 6.73
C ASN A 126 12.24 8.11 7.71
N VAL A 127 13.22 7.31 8.16
CA VAL A 127 12.99 6.15 9.04
C VAL A 127 12.54 6.57 10.44
N ASP A 128 13.17 7.60 11.02
CA ASP A 128 12.83 8.07 12.37
C ASP A 128 11.36 8.50 12.47
N ALA A 129 10.85 9.19 11.45
CA ALA A 129 9.44 9.56 11.34
C ALA A 129 8.51 8.33 11.26
N ALA A 130 8.88 7.32 10.47
CA ALA A 130 8.12 6.08 10.39
C ALA A 130 8.14 5.30 11.72
N GLU A 131 9.27 5.23 12.41
CA GLU A 131 9.40 4.57 13.71
C GLU A 131 8.58 5.28 14.79
N ALA A 132 8.64 6.62 14.85
CA ALA A 132 7.84 7.41 15.77
C ALA A 132 6.33 7.22 15.52
N ALA A 133 5.90 7.23 14.26
CA ALA A 133 4.51 6.98 13.89
C ALA A 133 4.07 5.56 14.25
N SER A 134 4.92 4.55 14.03
CA SER A 134 4.64 3.16 14.41
C SER A 134 4.45 3.02 15.92
N ALA A 135 5.32 3.64 16.73
CA ALA A 135 5.22 3.62 18.19
C ALA A 135 3.91 4.27 18.67
N PHE A 136 3.59 5.45 18.15
CA PHE A 136 2.34 6.16 18.45
C PHE A 136 1.10 5.32 18.09
N LEU A 137 1.07 4.73 16.89
CA LEU A 137 -0.04 3.91 16.43
C LEU A 137 -0.20 2.63 17.26
N ALA A 138 0.90 1.98 17.64
CA ALA A 138 0.87 0.77 18.46
C ALA A 138 0.32 1.06 19.86
N GLU A 139 0.65 2.21 20.46
CA GLU A 139 0.11 2.65 21.74
C GLU A 139 -1.39 2.98 21.64
N ALA A 140 -1.80 3.72 20.60
CA ALA A 140 -3.19 4.13 20.40
C ALA A 140 -4.11 2.98 19.98
N HIS A 141 -3.57 1.93 19.35
CA HIS A 141 -4.32 0.80 18.81
C HIS A 141 -3.71 -0.55 19.25
N PRO A 142 -3.82 -0.93 20.53
CA PRO A 142 -3.13 -2.09 21.10
C PRO A 142 -3.60 -3.45 20.53
N THR A 143 -4.74 -3.49 19.85
CA THR A 143 -5.25 -4.70 19.19
C THR A 143 -4.87 -4.78 17.72
N ALA A 144 -4.34 -3.70 17.13
CA ALA A 144 -3.87 -3.69 15.76
C ALA A 144 -2.45 -4.25 15.68
N TRP A 145 -2.10 -4.82 14.53
CA TRP A 145 -0.72 -5.10 14.20
C TRP A 145 -0.11 -3.88 13.50
N VAL A 146 0.97 -3.34 14.05
CA VAL A 146 1.64 -2.14 13.55
C VAL A 146 3.13 -2.41 13.46
N GLN A 147 3.77 -2.04 12.34
CA GLN A 147 5.20 -2.25 12.14
C GLN A 147 5.82 -1.19 11.24
N SER A 148 6.91 -0.55 11.70
CA SER A 148 7.78 0.26 10.84
C SER A 148 8.65 -0.64 9.94
N THR A 149 8.91 -0.19 8.72
CA THR A 149 9.72 -0.94 7.75
C THR A 149 10.28 -0.04 6.65
N ARG A 150 11.05 -0.65 5.74
CA ARG A 150 11.41 -0.07 4.46
C ARG A 150 10.80 -0.92 3.36
N LEU A 151 10.00 -0.30 2.50
CA LEU A 151 9.52 -0.95 1.27
C LEU A 151 10.60 -0.86 0.20
N ALA A 152 10.58 -1.80 -0.75
CA ALA A 152 11.62 -2.06 -1.74
C ALA A 152 12.92 -2.68 -1.14
N VAL A 153 13.41 -3.72 -1.80
CA VAL A 153 14.71 -4.33 -1.55
C VAL A 153 15.60 -4.05 -2.76
N GLN A 154 16.81 -3.56 -2.51
CA GLN A 154 17.85 -3.44 -3.53
C GLN A 154 18.55 -4.78 -3.73
#